data_AF-A0A7S3GX78-F1
#
_entry.id   AF-A0A7S3GX78-F1
#
_cell.length_a   1.000
_cell.length_b   1.000
_cell.length_c   1.000
_cell.angle_alpha   90.00
_cell.angle_beta   90.00
_cell.angle_gamma   90.00
#
_symmetry.space_group_name_H-M   'P 1'
#
loop_
_entity.id
_entity.type
_entity.pdbx_description
1 polymer ?
#
loop_
_entity_poly.entity_id
_entity_poly.type
_entity_poly.pdbx_seq_one_letter_code
_entity_poly.pdbx_strand_id
1 'polypeptide(L)'
;HHTNEIAQCEAHNCSEHNGWVGSWIHLGHLHIEGRKMSKSLKNFVSIADYLQNNITTNAADDFRLYCLQHKYHATLTYSPTRVQDAAKFRNKMEHFSSSLRSALALVHSTSSSNSSPSNKVGLSRKPTAESSKLSALLRQLQEEVHTALQDDMDTPRVLNALSQLIGESTLYLQLLLTEVNSSTANV
;
A
#
# COMPACT_ATOMS: atom_id res chain seq x y z
N HIS A 1 -13.75 7.41 28.73
CA HIS A 1 -12.40 7.85 29.15
C HIS A 1 -12.16 9.25 28.63
N HIS A 2 -12.07 9.44 27.30
CA HIS A 2 -11.91 10.76 26.67
C HIS A 2 -12.90 11.83 27.14
N THR A 3 -14.17 11.50 27.37
CA THR A 3 -15.17 12.45 27.94
C THR A 3 -14.77 13.00 29.30
N ASN A 4 -14.13 12.18 30.14
CA ASN A 4 -13.64 12.61 31.45
C ASN A 4 -12.37 13.44 31.31
N GLU A 5 -11.49 13.08 30.38
CA GLU A 5 -10.28 13.86 30.08
C GLU A 5 -10.65 15.26 29.58
N ILE A 6 -11.63 15.36 28.65
CA ILE A 6 -12.17 16.63 28.18
C ILE A 6 -12.68 17.46 29.36
N ALA A 7 -13.55 16.88 30.20
CA ALA A 7 -14.10 17.57 31.35
C ALA A 7 -13.02 18.07 32.33
N GLN A 8 -11.99 17.25 32.60
CA GLN A 8 -10.90 17.61 33.51
C GLN A 8 -10.01 18.72 32.93
N CYS A 9 -9.60 18.58 31.68
CA CYS A 9 -8.70 19.52 31.03
C CYS A 9 -9.36 20.87 30.75
N GLU A 10 -10.63 20.88 30.33
CA GLU A 10 -11.36 22.12 30.08
C GLU A 10 -11.74 22.85 31.38
N ALA A 11 -12.10 22.11 32.44
CA ALA A 11 -12.38 22.71 33.75
C ALA A 11 -11.13 23.28 34.41
N HIS A 12 -9.95 22.72 34.16
CA HIS A 12 -8.70 23.25 34.67
C HIS A 12 -8.21 24.47 33.86
N ASN A 13 -8.34 24.44 32.53
CA ASN A 13 -7.75 25.43 31.62
C ASN A 13 -8.73 26.55 31.22
N CYS A 14 -9.72 26.86 32.08
CA CYS A 14 -10.81 27.82 31.90
C CYS A 14 -10.53 28.91 30.84
N SER A 15 -11.18 28.81 29.69
CA SER A 15 -11.46 29.90 28.71
C SER A 15 -10.31 30.65 28.03
N GLU A 16 -9.03 30.41 28.36
CA GLU A 16 -7.91 31.10 27.68
C GLU A 16 -7.51 30.46 26.34
N HIS A 17 -7.98 29.24 26.08
CA HIS A 17 -7.68 28.48 24.86
C HIS A 17 -8.98 27.94 24.24
N ASN A 18 -9.14 28.09 22.92
CA ASN A 18 -10.30 27.64 22.13
C ASN A 18 -10.39 26.09 22.06
N GLY A 19 -10.64 25.44 23.19
CA GLY A 19 -10.75 23.98 23.34
C GLY A 19 -9.41 23.27 23.63
N TRP A 20 -9.46 22.13 24.32
CA TRP A 20 -8.27 21.35 24.70
C TRP A 20 -7.64 20.61 23.51
N VAL A 21 -8.46 20.01 22.63
CA VAL A 21 -8.00 19.18 21.50
C VAL A 21 -8.79 19.56 20.25
N GLY A 22 -8.10 19.87 19.15
CA GLY A 22 -8.72 20.29 17.90
C GLY A 22 -9.43 19.18 17.11
N SER A 23 -8.93 17.94 17.20
CA SER A 23 -9.52 16.77 16.54
C SER A 23 -9.32 15.50 17.38
N TRP A 24 -10.37 14.70 17.51
CA TRP A 24 -10.33 13.38 18.13
C TRP A 24 -10.52 12.30 17.06
N ILE A 25 -9.66 11.28 17.09
CA ILE A 25 -9.71 10.15 16.15
C ILE A 25 -10.02 8.89 16.96
N HIS A 26 -11.12 8.21 16.62
CA HIS A 26 -11.49 6.92 17.22
C HIS A 26 -11.39 5.81 16.19
N LEU A 27 -10.68 4.75 16.56
CA LEU A 27 -10.54 3.56 15.73
C LEU A 27 -11.78 2.67 15.87
N GLY A 28 -12.14 2.01 14.77
CA GLY A 28 -13.20 1.01 14.77
C GLY A 28 -12.82 -0.23 15.59
N HIS A 29 -13.85 -0.95 16.06
CA HIS A 29 -13.63 -2.15 16.86
C HIS A 29 -13.25 -3.35 15.99
N LEU A 30 -12.33 -4.18 16.50
CA LEU A 30 -12.01 -5.47 15.91
C LEU A 30 -12.88 -6.58 16.53
N HIS A 31 -13.63 -7.28 15.69
CA HIS A 31 -14.49 -8.42 16.03
C HIS A 31 -13.84 -9.72 15.59
N ILE A 32 -14.26 -10.84 16.19
CA ILE A 32 -13.96 -12.20 15.74
C ILE A 32 -15.29 -12.94 15.61
N GLU A 33 -15.52 -13.63 14.49
CA GLU A 33 -16.78 -14.38 14.26
C GLU A 33 -18.05 -13.54 14.51
N GLY A 34 -18.02 -12.26 14.15
CA GLY A 34 -19.14 -11.32 14.35
C GLY A 34 -19.38 -10.90 15.81
N ARG A 35 -18.52 -11.29 16.75
CA ARG A 35 -18.59 -10.90 18.17
C ARG A 35 -17.43 -9.99 18.55
N LYS A 36 -17.68 -9.07 19.48
CA LYS A 36 -16.62 -8.22 20.05
C LYS A 36 -15.55 -9.12 20.66
N MET A 37 -14.27 -8.85 20.39
CA MET A 37 -13.19 -9.51 21.12
C MET A 37 -13.12 -9.00 22.55
N SER A 38 -13.16 -9.90 23.53
CA SER A 38 -12.95 -9.54 24.93
C SER A 38 -12.32 -10.68 25.71
N LYS A 39 -11.58 -10.31 26.77
CA LYS A 39 -11.07 -11.29 27.74
C LYS A 39 -12.20 -12.07 28.42
N SER A 40 -13.32 -11.41 28.71
CA SER A 40 -14.48 -12.03 29.36
C SER A 40 -15.16 -13.08 28.48
N LEU A 41 -15.20 -12.86 27.16
CA LEU A 41 -15.75 -13.81 26.19
C LEU A 41 -14.73 -14.89 25.80
N LYS A 42 -13.49 -14.82 26.30
CA LYS A 42 -12.37 -15.73 26.00
C LYS A 42 -12.16 -15.96 24.49
N ASN A 43 -12.51 -14.97 23.67
CA ASN A 43 -12.47 -15.03 22.21
C ASN A 43 -11.43 -14.06 21.64
N PHE A 44 -10.33 -13.81 22.36
CA PHE A 44 -9.28 -12.91 21.87
C PHE A 44 -8.05 -13.72 21.46
N VAL A 45 -7.37 -13.24 20.43
CA VAL A 45 -6.05 -13.75 20.02
C VAL A 45 -5.03 -12.69 20.42
N SER A 46 -3.99 -13.07 21.16
CA SER A 46 -2.92 -12.13 21.46
C SER A 46 -2.08 -11.88 20.21
N ILE A 47 -1.41 -10.73 20.14
CA ILE A 47 -0.51 -10.45 19.01
C ILE A 47 0.64 -11.47 18.95
N ALA A 48 1.15 -11.92 20.11
CA ALA A 48 2.18 -12.95 20.17
C ALA A 48 1.69 -14.27 19.56
N ASP A 49 0.50 -14.73 19.95
CA ASP A 49 -0.10 -15.95 19.40
C ASP A 49 -0.34 -15.79 17.90
N TYR A 50 -0.92 -14.65 17.48
CA TYR A 50 -1.19 -14.37 16.07
C TYR A 50 0.09 -14.48 15.21
N LEU A 51 1.20 -13.90 15.68
CA LEU A 51 2.47 -13.94 14.96
C LEU A 51 3.12 -15.34 14.96
N GLN A 52 2.92 -16.14 15.99
CA GLN A 52 3.47 -17.51 16.10
C GLN A 52 2.65 -18.54 15.31
N ASN A 53 1.37 -18.28 15.04
CA ASN A 53 0.47 -19.21 14.37
C ASN A 53 0.76 -19.41 12.86
N ASN A 54 1.75 -18.72 12.28
CA ASN A 54 2.22 -18.90 10.90
C ASN A 54 1.10 -18.92 9.85
N ILE A 55 0.09 -18.06 10.01
CA ILE A 55 -1.07 -17.97 9.10
C ILE A 55 -0.62 -17.62 7.67
N THR A 56 0.44 -16.83 7.56
CA THR A 56 1.09 -16.43 6.32
C THR A 56 2.60 -16.31 6.52
N THR A 57 3.36 -16.22 5.42
CA THR A 57 4.83 -16.05 5.44
C THR A 57 5.27 -14.75 6.11
N ASN A 58 4.43 -13.71 6.10
CA ASN A 58 4.71 -12.44 6.76
C ASN A 58 3.44 -11.91 7.47
N ALA A 59 3.05 -12.61 8.54
CA ALA A 59 1.79 -12.37 9.26
C ALA A 59 1.63 -10.93 9.76
N ALA A 60 2.73 -10.26 10.12
CA ALA A 60 2.70 -8.89 10.62
C ALA A 60 2.30 -7.90 9.51
N ASP A 61 2.95 -7.96 8.35
CA ASP A 61 2.66 -7.03 7.25
C ASP A 61 1.34 -7.37 6.57
N ASP A 62 0.99 -8.65 6.49
CA ASP A 62 -0.30 -9.09 5.96
C ASP A 62 -1.46 -8.59 6.84
N PHE A 63 -1.29 -8.56 8.17
CA PHE A 63 -2.27 -7.96 9.07
C PHE A 63 -2.38 -6.44 8.90
N ARG A 64 -1.24 -5.73 8.78
CA ARG A 64 -1.24 -4.28 8.56
C ARG A 64 -1.98 -3.93 7.28
N LEU A 65 -1.67 -4.66 6.20
CA LEU A 65 -2.32 -4.48 4.91
C LEU A 65 -3.81 -4.80 4.98
N TYR A 66 -4.19 -5.88 5.68
CA TYR A 66 -5.58 -6.21 5.95
C TYR A 66 -6.34 -5.08 6.67
N CYS A 67 -5.73 -4.44 7.67
CA CYS A 67 -6.31 -3.27 8.32
C CYS A 67 -6.46 -2.09 7.35
N LEU A 68 -5.45 -1.81 6.53
CA LEU A 68 -5.45 -0.71 5.55
C LEU A 68 -6.49 -0.90 4.42
N GLN A 69 -6.97 -2.12 4.19
CA GLN A 69 -8.07 -2.41 3.27
C GLN A 69 -9.44 -1.89 3.76
N HIS A 70 -9.50 -1.35 4.98
CA HIS A 70 -10.70 -0.79 5.58
C HIS A 70 -10.42 0.63 6.10
N LYS A 71 -11.44 1.48 6.14
CA LYS A 71 -11.34 2.80 6.82
C LYS A 71 -11.01 2.58 8.30
N TYR A 72 -10.15 3.42 8.89
CA TYR A 72 -9.68 3.24 10.27
C TYR A 72 -10.81 3.25 11.31
N HIS A 73 -11.89 3.97 11.04
CA HIS A 73 -13.05 4.08 11.92
C HIS A 73 -14.08 2.96 11.69
N ALA A 74 -13.90 2.14 10.65
CA ALA A 74 -14.81 1.04 10.35
C ALA A 74 -14.61 -0.13 11.31
N THR A 75 -15.71 -0.78 11.66
CA THR A 75 -15.66 -2.03 12.43
C THR A 75 -15.09 -3.15 11.56
N LEU A 76 -14.03 -3.78 12.03
CA LEU A 76 -13.31 -4.82 11.29
C LEU A 76 -13.63 -6.19 11.89
N THR A 77 -13.84 -7.22 11.07
CA THR A 77 -14.05 -8.60 11.57
C THR A 77 -12.87 -9.46 11.17
N TYR A 78 -12.01 -9.79 12.13
CA TYR A 78 -10.86 -10.68 11.93
C TYR A 78 -11.28 -12.00 11.29
N SER A 79 -10.58 -12.36 10.22
CA SER A 79 -10.74 -13.61 9.48
C SER A 79 -9.37 -14.04 8.92
N PRO A 80 -8.89 -15.25 9.24
CA PRO A 80 -7.65 -15.77 8.68
C PRO A 80 -7.64 -15.77 7.14
N THR A 81 -8.79 -16.07 6.53
CA THR A 81 -8.95 -16.04 5.05
C THR A 81 -8.73 -14.63 4.50
N ARG A 82 -9.27 -13.60 5.15
CA ARG A 82 -9.08 -12.20 4.71
C ARG A 82 -7.62 -11.74 4.88
N VAL A 83 -6.93 -12.20 5.91
CA VAL A 83 -5.48 -11.98 6.08
C VAL A 83 -4.70 -12.66 4.96
N GLN A 84 -5.07 -13.87 4.55
CA GLN A 84 -4.45 -14.55 3.40
C GLN A 84 -4.71 -13.80 2.08
N ASP A 85 -5.88 -13.18 1.92
CA ASP A 85 -6.16 -12.34 0.74
C ASP A 85 -5.29 -11.07 0.74
N ALA A 86 -5.07 -10.45 1.90
CA ALA A 86 -4.08 -9.38 2.03
C ALA A 86 -2.67 -9.86 1.68
N ALA A 87 -2.29 -11.07 2.08
CA ALA A 87 -1.00 -11.66 1.73
C ALA A 87 -0.81 -11.85 0.21
N LYS A 88 -1.87 -12.24 -0.51
CA LYS A 88 -1.83 -12.31 -1.98
C LYS A 88 -1.56 -10.93 -2.59
N PHE A 89 -2.15 -9.87 -2.03
CA PHE A 89 -1.90 -8.50 -2.49
C PHE A 89 -0.46 -8.05 -2.19
N ARG A 90 0.07 -8.33 -0.99
CA ARG A 90 1.49 -8.08 -0.67
C ARG A 90 2.41 -8.80 -1.65
N ASN A 91 2.18 -10.09 -1.91
CA ASN A 91 2.97 -10.87 -2.87
C ASN A 91 2.92 -10.25 -4.27
N LYS A 92 1.76 -9.77 -4.73
CA LYS A 92 1.63 -9.03 -6.01
C LYS A 92 2.53 -7.80 -6.04
N MET A 93 2.57 -7.00 -4.95
CA MET A 93 3.45 -5.83 -4.85
C MET A 93 4.94 -6.22 -4.87
N GLU A 94 5.32 -7.27 -4.13
CA GLU A 94 6.70 -7.76 -4.09
C GLU A 94 7.17 -8.29 -5.43
N HIS A 95 6.34 -9.09 -6.11
CA HIS A 95 6.62 -9.58 -7.45
C HIS A 95 6.82 -8.44 -8.43
N PHE A 96 5.92 -7.45 -8.44
CA PHE A 96 6.06 -6.27 -9.28
C PHE A 96 7.36 -5.51 -9.00
N SER A 97 7.66 -5.26 -7.72
CA SER A 97 8.87 -4.57 -7.30
C SER A 97 10.15 -5.32 -7.74
N SER A 98 10.13 -6.65 -7.64
CA SER A 98 11.21 -7.51 -8.11
C SER A 98 11.38 -7.45 -9.63
N SER A 99 10.29 -7.62 -10.39
CA SER A 99 10.29 -7.52 -11.85
C SER A 99 10.79 -6.17 -12.34
N LEU A 100 10.37 -5.08 -11.69
CA LEU A 100 10.83 -3.72 -12.02
C LEU A 100 12.32 -3.56 -11.75
N ARG A 101 12.84 -4.04 -10.61
CA ARG A 101 14.28 -4.03 -10.32
C ARG A 101 15.08 -4.83 -11.34
N SER A 102 14.61 -6.03 -11.71
CA SER A 102 15.26 -6.86 -12.73
C SER A 102 15.27 -6.19 -14.10
N ALA A 103 14.15 -5.60 -14.53
CA ALA A 103 14.06 -4.87 -15.79
C ALA A 103 15.01 -3.65 -15.81
N LEU A 104 15.06 -2.87 -14.71
CA LEU A 104 15.99 -1.76 -14.59
C LEU A 104 17.44 -2.24 -14.64
N ALA A 105 17.80 -3.33 -13.94
CA ALA A 105 19.16 -3.88 -13.95
C ALA A 105 19.61 -4.30 -15.35
N LEU A 106 18.72 -4.93 -16.14
CA LEU A 106 19.00 -5.27 -17.54
C LEU A 106 19.34 -4.03 -18.37
N VAL A 107 18.56 -2.95 -18.26
CA VAL A 107 18.81 -1.70 -19.00
C VAL A 107 20.16 -1.06 -18.60
N HIS A 108 20.50 -1.07 -17.30
CA HIS A 108 21.79 -0.54 -16.84
C HIS A 108 22.96 -1.38 -17.36
N SER A 109 22.84 -2.72 -17.39
CA SER A 109 23.89 -3.60 -17.89
C SER A 109 24.17 -3.40 -19.39
N THR A 110 23.14 -3.18 -20.21
CA THR A 110 23.30 -2.87 -21.65
C THR A 110 23.96 -1.51 -21.92
N SER A 111 23.95 -0.61 -20.93
CA SER A 111 24.54 0.73 -21.06
C SER A 111 26.04 0.72 -20.73
N SER A 112 26.48 -0.22 -19.88
CA SER A 112 27.87 -0.34 -19.44
C SER A 112 28.80 -1.04 -20.45
N SER A 113 28.26 -1.76 -21.44
CA SER A 113 29.08 -2.37 -22.51
C SER A 113 29.47 -1.40 -23.64
N ASN A 114 28.95 -0.16 -23.63
CA ASN A 114 29.22 0.88 -24.64
C ASN A 114 29.79 2.18 -24.02
N SER A 115 30.72 2.10 -23.07
CA SER A 115 31.28 3.30 -22.44
C SER A 115 32.34 4.00 -23.30
N SER A 116 31.92 5.08 -23.97
CA SER A 116 32.66 6.34 -23.98
C SER A 116 32.12 7.21 -22.82
N PRO A 117 32.95 7.88 -22.00
CA PRO A 117 32.57 8.27 -20.64
C PRO A 117 31.92 9.66 -20.48
N SER A 118 31.17 10.19 -21.46
CA SER A 118 30.72 11.60 -21.40
C SER A 118 29.24 11.88 -21.61
N ASN A 119 28.37 10.88 -21.77
CA ASN A 119 26.91 11.12 -21.78
C ASN A 119 26.23 10.36 -20.66
N LYS A 120 25.64 11.10 -19.71
CA LYS A 120 24.57 10.58 -18.86
C LYS A 120 23.40 10.23 -19.78
N VAL A 121 23.41 9.01 -20.34
CA VAL A 121 22.30 8.48 -21.12
C VAL A 121 21.17 8.22 -20.14
N GLY A 122 20.34 9.23 -19.90
CA GLY A 122 19.00 8.98 -19.38
C GLY A 122 18.31 7.98 -20.30
N LEU A 123 17.43 7.14 -19.75
CA LEU A 123 16.55 6.23 -20.51
C LEU A 123 15.58 7.02 -21.42
N SER A 124 16.10 7.85 -22.32
CA SER A 124 15.32 8.64 -23.27
C SER A 124 14.97 7.72 -24.44
N ARG A 125 14.10 6.76 -24.18
CA ARG A 125 13.33 6.12 -25.25
C ARG A 125 12.33 7.17 -25.73
N LYS A 126 12.21 7.38 -27.04
CA LYS A 126 11.16 8.25 -27.59
C LYS A 126 9.81 7.79 -27.00
N PRO A 127 8.96 8.70 -26.49
CA PRO A 127 7.68 8.33 -25.94
C PRO A 127 6.90 7.49 -26.95
N THR A 128 6.61 6.24 -26.59
CA THR A 128 5.63 5.42 -27.30
C THR A 128 4.22 5.77 -26.79
N ALA A 129 3.18 5.49 -27.58
CA ALA A 129 1.80 5.70 -27.16
C ALA A 129 1.51 5.02 -25.80
N GLU A 130 2.00 3.79 -25.61
CA GLU A 130 1.85 3.03 -24.35
C GLU A 130 2.60 3.70 -23.18
N SER A 131 3.82 4.19 -23.39
CA SER A 131 4.59 4.88 -22.35
C SER A 131 3.95 6.21 -21.93
N SER A 132 3.35 6.94 -22.89
CA SER A 132 2.61 8.18 -22.63
C SER A 132 1.34 7.89 -21.86
N LYS A 133 0.61 6.82 -22.22
CA LYS A 133 -0.59 6.36 -21.50
C LYS A 133 -0.26 5.98 -20.06
N LEU A 134 0.78 5.19 -19.84
CA LEU A 134 1.21 4.80 -18.49
C LEU A 134 1.66 6.01 -17.65
N SER A 135 2.38 6.94 -18.27
CA SER A 135 2.81 8.18 -17.58
C SER A 135 1.63 9.07 -17.19
N ALA A 136 0.62 9.19 -18.05
CA ALA A 136 -0.61 9.91 -17.74
C ALA A 136 -1.38 9.23 -16.61
N LEU A 137 -1.52 7.91 -16.67
CA LEU A 137 -2.14 7.12 -15.61
C LEU A 137 -1.40 7.29 -14.27
N LEU A 138 -0.07 7.25 -14.26
CA LEU A 138 0.71 7.45 -13.04
C LEU A 138 0.40 8.80 -12.39
N ARG A 139 0.34 9.88 -13.17
CA ARG A 139 -0.01 11.22 -12.67
C ARG A 139 -1.42 11.25 -12.10
N GLN A 140 -2.37 10.65 -12.80
CA GLN A 140 -3.75 10.53 -12.33
C GLN A 140 -3.82 9.79 -11.00
N LEU A 141 -3.14 8.65 -10.88
CA LEU A 141 -3.15 7.84 -9.66
C LEU A 141 -2.39 8.49 -8.50
N GLN A 142 -1.37 9.31 -8.77
CA GLN A 142 -0.72 10.13 -7.75
C GLN A 142 -1.68 11.15 -7.14
N GLU A 143 -2.46 11.84 -7.97
CA GLU A 143 -3.49 12.76 -7.51
C GLU A 143 -4.61 12.03 -6.75
N GLU A 144 -5.01 10.86 -7.25
CA GLU A 144 -5.98 9.99 -6.58
C GLU A 144 -5.52 9.58 -5.18
N VAL A 145 -4.25 9.18 -5.03
CA VAL A 145 -3.67 8.85 -3.72
C VAL A 145 -3.63 10.07 -2.81
N HIS A 146 -3.27 11.25 -3.35
CA HIS A 146 -3.23 12.49 -2.57
C HIS A 146 -4.61 12.86 -2.02
N THR A 147 -5.62 12.89 -2.90
CA THR A 147 -7.00 13.23 -2.54
C THR A 147 -7.62 12.19 -1.61
N ALA A 148 -7.34 10.90 -1.81
CA ALA A 148 -7.78 9.82 -0.93
C ALA A 148 -7.23 9.96 0.50
N LEU A 149 -5.95 10.32 0.65
CA LEU A 149 -5.36 10.53 1.97
C LEU A 149 -5.91 11.78 2.68
N GLN A 150 -6.27 12.81 1.92
CA GLN A 150 -6.94 14.00 2.45
C GLN A 150 -8.39 13.73 2.88
N ASP A 151 -9.04 12.73 2.27
CA ASP A 151 -10.40 12.30 2.58
C ASP A 151 -10.44 11.28 3.73
N ASP A 152 -10.24 11.77 4.96
CA ASP A 152 -10.27 10.97 6.20
C ASP A 152 -9.39 9.72 6.12
N MET A 153 -8.18 9.88 5.57
CA MET A 153 -7.21 8.78 5.37
C MET A 153 -7.84 7.56 4.67
N ASP A 154 -8.40 7.74 3.47
CA ASP A 154 -8.99 6.66 2.65
C ASP A 154 -7.95 5.67 2.13
N THR A 155 -7.43 4.83 3.03
CA THR A 155 -6.47 3.80 2.69
C THR A 155 -7.02 2.74 1.74
N PRO A 156 -8.31 2.33 1.77
CA PRO A 156 -8.86 1.44 0.74
C PRO A 156 -8.72 2.01 -0.68
N ARG A 157 -9.06 3.29 -0.86
CA ARG A 157 -8.95 3.97 -2.17
C ARG A 157 -7.50 4.07 -2.63
N VAL A 158 -6.57 4.36 -1.71
CA VAL A 158 -5.12 4.32 -1.99
C VAL A 158 -4.67 2.94 -2.46
N LEU A 159 -5.06 1.86 -1.76
CA LEU A 159 -4.67 0.50 -2.14
C LEU A 159 -5.23 0.09 -3.51
N ASN A 160 -6.44 0.52 -3.85
CA ASN A 160 -7.02 0.29 -5.17
C ASN A 160 -6.22 1.01 -6.27
N ALA A 161 -5.85 2.28 -6.06
CA ALA A 161 -5.02 3.05 -6.99
C ALA A 161 -3.65 2.37 -7.20
N LEU A 162 -3.01 1.89 -6.12
CA LEU A 162 -1.75 1.14 -6.22
C LEU A 162 -1.93 -0.19 -6.97
N SER A 163 -3.03 -0.91 -6.73
CA SER A 163 -3.33 -2.16 -7.45
C SER A 163 -3.48 -1.96 -8.95
N GLN A 164 -4.12 -0.86 -9.35
CA GLN A 164 -4.30 -0.46 -10.75
C GLN A 164 -2.95 -0.10 -11.38
N LEU A 165 -2.14 0.73 -10.70
CA LEU A 165 -0.81 1.10 -11.18
C LEU A 165 0.06 -0.13 -11.43
N ILE A 166 0.05 -1.09 -10.49
CA ILE A 166 0.80 -2.34 -10.61
C ILE A 166 0.33 -3.13 -11.84
N GLY A 167 -0.98 -3.28 -12.03
CA GLY A 167 -1.53 -4.03 -13.17
C GLY A 167 -1.07 -3.47 -14.52
N GLU A 168 -1.26 -2.17 -14.72
CA GLU A 168 -0.91 -1.49 -15.97
C GLU A 168 0.61 -1.43 -16.19
N SER A 169 1.39 -1.23 -15.12
CA SER A 169 2.86 -1.24 -15.19
C SER A 169 3.39 -2.63 -15.52
N THR A 170 2.81 -3.70 -14.96
CA THR A 170 3.19 -5.09 -15.29
C THR A 170 2.91 -5.40 -16.75
N LEU A 171 1.76 -4.99 -17.29
CA LEU A 171 1.44 -5.16 -18.71
C LEU A 171 2.46 -4.44 -19.60
N TYR A 172 2.78 -3.19 -19.27
CA TYR A 172 3.78 -2.42 -20.00
C TYR A 172 5.18 -3.06 -19.93
N LEU A 173 5.61 -3.55 -18.76
CA LEU A 173 6.89 -4.26 -18.63
C LEU A 173 6.93 -5.54 -19.48
N GLN A 174 5.83 -6.28 -19.58
CA GLN A 174 5.77 -7.47 -20.44
C GLN A 174 5.93 -7.11 -21.92
N LEU A 175 5.24 -6.06 -22.39
CA LEU A 175 5.39 -5.55 -23.76
C LEU A 175 6.85 -5.19 -24.07
N LEU A 176 7.52 -4.46 -23.16
CA LEU A 176 8.92 -4.09 -23.31
C LEU A 176 9.84 -5.32 -23.44
N LEU A 177 9.62 -6.35 -22.61
CA LEU A 177 10.43 -7.57 -22.65
C LEU A 177 10.23 -8.36 -23.95
N THR A 178 8.99 -8.42 -24.47
CA THR A 178 8.70 -9.05 -25.76
C THR A 178 9.40 -8.33 -26.92
N GLU A 179 9.40 -7.00 -26.94
CA GLU A 179 10.09 -6.20 -27.96
C GLU A 179 11.60 -6.43 -27.95
N VAL A 180 12.22 -6.44 -26.76
CA VAL A 180 13.67 -6.71 -26.61
C VAL A 180 14.03 -8.08 -27.15
N ASN A 181 13.28 -9.13 -26.77
CA ASN A 181 13.53 -10.49 -27.22
C ASN A 181 13.33 -10.66 -28.74
N SER A 182 12.34 -9.98 -29.33
CA SER A 182 12.12 -9.98 -30.78
C SER A 182 13.22 -9.27 -31.56
N SER A 183 13.83 -8.23 -30.98
CA SER A 183 14.94 -7.49 -31.59
C SER A 183 16.24 -8.30 -31.55
N THR A 184 16.45 -9.13 -30.53
CA THR A 184 17.62 -10.02 -30.43
C THR A 184 17.50 -11.30 -31.27
N ALA A 185 16.29 -11.71 -31.67
CA ALA A 185 16.07 -12.91 -32.49
C ALA A 185 16.21 -12.67 -34.00
N ASN A 186 16.23 -11.40 -34.44
CA ASN A 186 16.39 -10.99 -35.84
C ASN A 186 17.84 -10.55 -36.18
N VAL A 187 18.81 -10.87 -35.32
CA VAL A 187 20.26 -10.70 -35.52
C VAL A 187 20.90 -12.07 -35.51
#